data_AF-D0L6K1-F1
#
_entry.id   AF-D0L6K1-F1
#
_cell.length_a   1.000
_cell.length_b   1.000
_cell.length_c   1.000
_cell.angle_alpha   90.00
_cell.angle_beta   90.00
_cell.angle_gamma   90.00
#
_symmetry.space_group_name_H-M   'P 1'
#
loop_
_entity.id
_entity.type
_entity.pdbx_description
1 polymer ?
#
loop_
_entity_poly.entity_id
_entity_poly.type
_entity_poly.pdbx_seq_one_letter_code
_entity_poly.pdbx_strand_id
1 'polypeptide(L)'
;MTNPPPYPGGQQPHDPYQTGQPYQAGQPYQQGQPYQPGQSPYPAYPAGGFTPPPKKSSLKWLWILLGVFGVIGVLIVAGVIALAVFATKDNVSDSDDVAIGDCVRVERTTGNDVKPKKIDCGTSDFHFSVASKADSRAGCGGYDYLYFHGTGDGTKTLCLVREMAAGKCYEWPLSSATGSLADIKEIPCGGSPTGSSYVAVRVESRESGLRDCAVGQQDLTYDKPPQITYCLTVIS
;
A
#
# COMPACT_ATOMS: atom_id res chain seq x y z
N MET A 1 48.70 -40.42 -6.11
CA MET A 1 48.34 -39.62 -7.30
C MET A 1 46.94 -39.10 -7.03
N THR A 2 46.57 -37.83 -6.99
CA THR A 2 47.24 -36.52 -7.12
C THR A 2 46.18 -35.50 -6.67
N ASN A 3 46.58 -34.47 -5.92
CA ASN A 3 45.74 -33.39 -5.39
C ASN A 3 44.94 -32.64 -6.49
N PRO A 4 43.76 -32.06 -6.17
CA PRO A 4 43.12 -31.07 -7.03
C PRO A 4 43.81 -29.69 -6.93
N PRO A 5 43.87 -28.90 -8.01
CA PRO A 5 44.50 -27.58 -8.02
C PRO A 5 43.59 -26.48 -7.42
N PRO A 6 44.16 -25.44 -6.78
CA PRO A 6 43.41 -24.27 -6.30
C PRO A 6 43.20 -23.25 -7.44
N TYR A 7 42.00 -22.69 -7.57
CA TYR A 7 41.73 -21.56 -8.46
C TYR A 7 41.69 -20.22 -7.70
N PRO A 8 42.13 -19.12 -8.34
CA PRO A 8 42.48 -17.86 -7.68
C PRO A 8 41.32 -16.84 -7.67
N GLY A 9 41.39 -15.92 -6.71
CA GLY A 9 40.49 -14.77 -6.60
C GLY A 9 40.77 -13.66 -7.62
N GLY A 10 39.71 -12.95 -8.01
CA GLY A 10 39.74 -11.65 -8.71
C GLY A 10 38.63 -10.79 -8.09
N GLN A 11 38.97 -9.67 -7.43
CA GLN A 11 39.20 -8.32 -7.96
C GLN A 11 37.90 -7.58 -8.36
N GLN A 12 37.50 -6.65 -7.49
CA GLN A 12 36.44 -5.67 -7.68
C GLN A 12 36.84 -4.59 -8.70
N PRO A 13 35.96 -4.20 -9.63
CA PRO A 13 36.21 -3.05 -10.50
C PRO A 13 35.97 -1.71 -9.80
N HIS A 14 36.81 -0.74 -10.15
CA HIS A 14 36.89 0.63 -9.66
C HIS A 14 36.16 1.59 -10.63
N ASP A 15 35.46 2.59 -10.10
CA ASP A 15 34.86 3.70 -10.87
C ASP A 15 35.76 4.95 -10.84
N PRO A 16 36.03 5.62 -11.99
CA PRO A 16 36.70 6.93 -12.01
C PRO A 16 35.88 8.09 -12.67
N TYR A 17 36.27 9.32 -12.27
CA TYR A 17 35.98 10.68 -12.84
C TYR A 17 34.74 11.44 -12.28
N GLN A 18 34.84 12.52 -11.45
CA GLN A 18 35.29 13.94 -11.62
C GLN A 18 34.48 14.78 -12.64
N THR A 19 33.78 15.89 -12.31
CA THR A 19 34.33 17.27 -12.11
C THR A 19 33.21 18.33 -11.87
N GLY A 20 33.49 19.41 -11.10
CA GLY A 20 33.04 20.80 -11.41
C GLY A 20 32.11 21.55 -10.44
N GLN A 21 32.65 22.41 -9.56
CA GLN A 21 31.98 23.58 -8.93
C GLN A 21 32.95 24.79 -8.88
N PRO A 22 32.47 26.04 -8.99
CA PRO A 22 33.26 27.23 -8.65
C PRO A 22 32.69 28.08 -7.48
N TYR A 23 33.56 28.36 -6.49
CA TYR A 23 34.00 29.62 -5.82
C TYR A 23 33.10 30.91 -5.90
N GLN A 24 33.07 31.91 -5.00
CA GLN A 24 33.68 32.28 -3.69
C GLN A 24 33.22 33.72 -3.30
N ALA A 25 33.22 34.08 -2.00
CA ALA A 25 33.60 35.39 -1.36
C ALA A 25 32.75 35.63 -0.09
N GLY A 26 33.20 35.98 1.12
CA GLY A 26 34.42 36.61 1.66
C GLY A 26 34.02 37.89 2.44
N GLN A 27 34.03 37.92 3.79
CA GLN A 27 34.92 38.72 4.69
C GLN A 27 34.13 39.69 5.65
N PRO A 28 34.67 40.20 6.80
CA PRO A 28 34.15 39.91 8.16
C PRO A 28 34.15 41.07 9.24
N TYR A 29 33.84 40.72 10.53
CA TYR A 29 34.09 41.36 11.88
C TYR A 29 33.35 42.65 12.37
N GLN A 30 32.55 42.61 13.47
CA GLN A 30 32.76 42.96 14.93
C GLN A 30 32.84 44.49 15.24
N GLN A 31 32.33 45.12 16.34
CA GLN A 31 32.27 44.81 17.79
C GLN A 31 31.51 45.93 18.61
N GLY A 32 30.99 45.63 19.83
CA GLY A 32 30.87 46.51 21.06
C GLY A 32 29.61 47.41 21.25
N GLN A 33 28.69 47.24 22.23
CA GLN A 33 28.67 47.49 23.72
C GLN A 33 28.31 48.95 24.18
N PRO A 34 27.87 49.28 25.42
CA PRO A 34 26.67 48.89 26.22
C PRO A 34 25.98 50.08 27.02
N TYR A 35 24.97 49.78 27.88
CA TYR A 35 24.50 50.49 29.12
C TYR A 35 23.27 51.48 29.13
N GLN A 36 22.34 51.24 30.11
CA GLN A 36 21.20 52.05 30.65
C GLN A 36 21.69 53.19 31.60
N PRO A 37 20.93 54.02 32.39
CA PRO A 37 19.50 54.09 32.78
C PRO A 37 18.88 55.54 32.88
N GLY A 38 17.63 55.69 33.38
CA GLY A 38 17.29 56.81 34.31
C GLY A 38 16.37 57.98 33.87
N GLN A 39 15.09 57.90 34.27
CA GLN A 39 14.16 58.88 34.89
C GLN A 39 14.21 60.42 34.66
N SER A 40 13.00 60.94 34.35
CA SER A 40 12.27 62.13 34.90
C SER A 40 12.66 63.59 34.54
N PRO A 41 11.69 64.53 34.57
CA PRO A 41 11.57 65.61 33.58
C PRO A 41 11.69 67.04 34.15
N TYR A 42 12.25 67.99 33.40
CA TYR A 42 12.01 69.45 33.55
C TYR A 42 12.23 70.21 32.21
N PRO A 43 11.62 71.39 32.00
CA PRO A 43 11.47 72.02 30.67
C PRO A 43 12.42 73.21 30.42
N ALA A 44 12.88 73.43 29.17
CA ALA A 44 13.28 74.76 28.66
C ALA A 44 13.54 74.81 27.14
N TYR A 45 12.75 75.66 26.45
CA TYR A 45 13.02 76.54 25.29
C TYR A 45 13.66 76.03 23.94
N PRO A 46 13.42 76.73 22.80
CA PRO A 46 13.21 76.15 21.47
C PRO A 46 14.40 76.34 20.51
N ALA A 47 14.49 75.44 19.52
CA ALA A 47 15.13 75.70 18.23
C ALA A 47 14.68 74.62 17.22
N GLY A 48 14.42 75.03 15.98
CA GLY A 48 13.79 74.20 14.95
C GLY A 48 14.67 73.10 14.34
N GLY A 49 14.06 72.31 13.45
CA GLY A 49 14.76 71.36 12.57
C GLY A 49 13.95 70.11 12.24
N PHE A 50 13.62 69.92 10.97
CA PHE A 50 12.90 68.78 10.38
C PHE A 50 13.69 67.46 10.45
N THR A 51 13.01 66.33 10.71
CA THR A 51 13.45 64.98 10.30
C THR A 51 12.25 64.05 9.96
N PRO A 52 12.42 63.07 9.04
CA PRO A 52 11.34 62.30 8.40
C PRO A 52 10.78 61.13 9.26
N PRO A 53 9.57 60.61 8.97
CA PRO A 53 8.91 59.63 9.84
C PRO A 53 9.47 58.20 9.70
N PRO A 54 9.52 57.41 10.80
CA PRO A 54 10.09 56.06 10.79
C PRO A 54 9.11 54.97 10.30
N LYS A 55 9.65 53.99 9.57
CA LYS A 55 8.95 52.80 9.08
C LYS A 55 8.68 51.84 10.25
N LYS A 56 7.41 51.68 10.63
CA LYS A 56 6.96 50.81 11.74
C LYS A 56 6.94 49.34 11.30
N SER A 57 7.91 48.53 11.70
CA SER A 57 7.79 47.06 11.60
C SER A 57 6.86 46.58 12.71
N SER A 58 5.64 46.19 12.35
CA SER A 58 4.68 45.71 13.34
C SER A 58 5.03 44.27 13.74
N LEU A 59 5.40 44.06 15.00
CA LEU A 59 5.51 42.76 15.67
C LEU A 59 4.27 41.86 15.50
N LYS A 60 3.13 42.45 15.11
CA LYS A 60 1.91 41.74 14.68
C LYS A 60 2.14 40.80 13.49
N TRP A 61 3.06 41.13 12.59
CA TRP A 61 3.36 40.30 11.41
C TRP A 61 4.14 39.03 11.77
N LEU A 62 4.97 39.10 12.82
CA LEU A 62 5.71 37.95 13.34
C LEU A 62 4.77 36.92 13.98
N TRP A 63 3.71 37.39 14.65
CA TRP A 63 2.70 36.53 15.31
C TRP A 63 1.76 35.90 14.28
N ILE A 64 1.48 36.60 13.18
CA ILE A 64 0.73 36.04 12.04
C ILE A 64 1.55 34.95 11.34
N LEU A 65 2.85 35.18 11.09
CA LEU A 65 3.73 34.17 10.51
C LEU A 65 3.86 32.92 11.41
N LEU A 66 4.07 33.09 12.72
CA LEU A 66 4.15 31.97 13.66
C LEU A 66 2.83 31.20 13.77
N GLY A 67 1.68 31.90 13.76
CA GLY A 67 0.37 31.25 13.74
C GLY A 67 0.13 30.45 12.46
N VAL A 68 0.50 30.99 11.30
CA VAL A 68 0.36 30.31 10.00
C VAL A 68 1.28 29.09 9.92
N PHE A 69 2.55 29.19 10.35
CA PHE A 69 3.47 28.04 10.38
C PHE A 69 3.03 26.97 11.40
N GLY A 70 2.47 27.38 12.54
CA GLY A 70 1.91 26.44 13.53
C GLY A 70 0.71 25.67 12.97
N VAL A 71 -0.22 26.36 12.30
CA VAL A 71 -1.39 25.73 11.67
C VAL A 71 -0.97 24.80 10.52
N ILE A 72 -0.03 25.22 9.67
CA ILE A 72 0.50 24.37 8.59
C ILE A 72 1.21 23.15 9.17
N GLY A 73 2.00 23.30 10.22
CA GLY A 73 2.65 22.17 10.91
C GLY A 73 1.64 21.17 11.47
N VAL A 74 0.59 21.65 12.13
CA VAL A 74 -0.50 20.81 12.65
C VAL A 74 -1.25 20.11 11.53
N LEU A 75 -1.53 20.77 10.40
CA LEU A 75 -2.19 20.17 9.25
C LEU A 75 -1.32 19.11 8.56
N ILE A 76 0.00 19.31 8.49
CA ILE A 76 0.93 18.31 7.95
C ILE A 76 0.97 17.09 8.88
N VAL A 77 1.09 17.30 10.20
CA VAL A 77 1.09 16.20 11.17
C VAL A 77 -0.25 15.46 11.17
N ALA A 78 -1.37 16.18 11.15
CA ALA A 78 -2.71 15.58 11.02
C ALA A 78 -2.88 14.84 9.69
N GLY A 79 -2.33 15.37 8.58
CA GLY A 79 -2.31 14.73 7.27
C GLY A 79 -1.49 13.45 7.25
N VAL A 80 -0.32 13.44 7.89
CA VAL A 80 0.54 12.24 8.04
C VAL A 80 -0.12 11.20 8.94
N ILE A 81 -0.74 11.61 10.04
CA ILE A 81 -1.50 10.71 10.93
C ILE A 81 -2.73 10.16 10.20
N ALA A 82 -3.47 10.99 9.47
CA ALA A 82 -4.60 10.54 8.66
C ALA A 82 -4.14 9.54 7.59
N LEU A 83 -3.07 9.84 6.83
CA LEU A 83 -2.50 8.91 5.85
C LEU A 83 -2.04 7.60 6.49
N ALA A 84 -1.41 7.64 7.67
CA ALA A 84 -1.02 6.43 8.40
C ALA A 84 -2.23 5.62 8.90
N VAL A 85 -3.31 6.29 9.31
CA VAL A 85 -4.57 5.64 9.74
C VAL A 85 -5.36 5.08 8.56
N PHE A 86 -5.35 5.74 7.40
CA PHE A 86 -5.95 5.19 6.18
C PHE A 86 -5.12 4.02 5.62
N ALA A 87 -3.79 4.11 5.66
CA ALA A 87 -2.91 3.03 5.21
C ALA A 87 -2.97 1.77 6.11
N THR A 88 -3.47 1.88 7.35
CA THR A 88 -3.54 0.75 8.31
C THR A 88 -4.92 0.10 8.39
N LYS A 89 -5.99 0.78 7.96
CA LYS A 89 -7.36 0.25 8.04
C LYS A 89 -7.66 -0.87 7.06
N ASP A 90 -6.93 -0.92 5.95
CA ASP A 90 -7.19 -1.89 4.89
C ASP A 90 -6.30 -3.14 5.00
N ASN A 91 -5.30 -3.16 5.89
CA ASN A 91 -4.47 -4.36 6.06
C ASN A 91 -5.21 -5.39 6.91
N VAL A 92 -5.28 -6.62 6.41
CA VAL A 92 -5.91 -7.74 7.11
C VAL A 92 -4.79 -8.62 7.67
N SER A 93 -4.68 -8.64 8.99
CA SER A 93 -3.63 -9.33 9.74
C SER A 93 -4.13 -10.58 10.47
N ASP A 94 -5.43 -10.59 10.78
CA ASP A 94 -6.16 -11.75 11.28
C ASP A 94 -7.47 -11.92 10.50
N SER A 95 -8.07 -13.10 10.62
CA SER A 95 -9.41 -13.38 10.14
C SER A 95 -10.47 -12.43 10.71
N ASP A 96 -10.29 -11.93 11.94
CA ASP A 96 -11.23 -11.03 12.62
C ASP A 96 -11.23 -9.60 12.08
N ASP A 97 -10.22 -9.23 11.29
CA ASP A 97 -10.17 -7.93 10.60
C ASP A 97 -11.17 -7.84 9.44
N VAL A 98 -11.77 -8.97 9.03
CA VAL A 98 -12.77 -9.05 7.97
C VAL A 98 -14.04 -9.79 8.41
N ALA A 99 -15.17 -9.33 7.90
CA ALA A 99 -16.47 -9.95 8.05
C ALA A 99 -16.81 -10.85 6.84
N ILE A 100 -17.79 -11.74 7.03
CA ILE A 100 -18.41 -12.44 5.91
C ILE A 100 -19.07 -11.41 4.99
N GLY A 101 -18.83 -11.54 3.68
CA GLY A 101 -19.26 -10.60 2.66
C GLY A 101 -18.29 -9.46 2.38
N ASP A 102 -17.24 -9.27 3.18
CA ASP A 102 -16.19 -8.31 2.85
C ASP A 102 -15.38 -8.79 1.65
N CYS A 103 -14.87 -7.84 0.87
CA CYS A 103 -13.99 -8.11 -0.25
C CYS A 103 -12.54 -7.85 0.09
N VAL A 104 -11.67 -8.72 -0.41
CA VAL A 104 -10.23 -8.64 -0.21
C VAL A 104 -9.47 -8.83 -1.52
N ARG A 105 -8.33 -8.15 -1.62
CA ARG A 105 -7.29 -8.43 -2.61
C ARG A 105 -6.14 -9.12 -1.90
N VAL A 106 -5.65 -10.22 -2.46
CA VAL A 106 -4.51 -10.96 -1.91
C VAL A 106 -3.27 -10.59 -2.71
N GLU A 107 -2.28 -10.03 -2.05
CA GLU A 107 -1.04 -9.58 -2.67
C GLU A 107 0.13 -10.44 -2.18
N ARG A 108 1.08 -10.71 -3.08
CA ARG A 108 2.33 -11.36 -2.70
C ARG A 108 3.21 -10.42 -1.92
N THR A 109 3.82 -10.95 -0.87
CA THR A 109 4.89 -10.28 -0.14
C THR A 109 6.24 -10.93 -0.44
N THR A 110 7.29 -10.49 0.24
CA THR A 110 8.63 -11.07 0.08
C THR A 110 8.62 -12.56 0.42
N GLY A 111 9.09 -13.40 -0.50
CA GLY A 111 9.06 -14.87 -0.34
C GLY A 111 7.76 -15.48 -0.83
N ASN A 112 7.26 -16.49 -0.10
CA ASN A 112 6.04 -17.24 -0.45
C ASN A 112 4.80 -16.76 0.32
N ASP A 113 4.95 -15.75 1.17
CA ASP A 113 3.87 -15.23 2.00
C ASP A 113 2.97 -14.28 1.19
N VAL A 114 1.68 -14.28 1.52
CA VAL A 114 0.69 -13.37 0.97
C VAL A 114 0.05 -12.54 2.05
N LYS A 115 -0.37 -11.33 1.70
CA LYS A 115 -1.14 -10.45 2.58
C LYS A 115 -2.47 -10.07 1.94
N PRO A 116 -3.59 -10.34 2.62
CA PRO A 116 -4.88 -9.80 2.23
C PRO A 116 -4.96 -8.32 2.59
N LYS A 117 -5.64 -7.57 1.73
CA LYS A 117 -6.09 -6.21 2.00
C LYS A 117 -7.58 -6.12 1.76
N LYS A 118 -8.31 -5.49 2.66
CA LYS A 118 -9.72 -5.16 2.46
C LYS A 118 -9.84 -4.13 1.34
N ILE A 119 -10.82 -4.32 0.47
CA ILE A 119 -11.14 -3.41 -0.63
C ILE A 119 -12.65 -3.19 -0.70
N ASP A 120 -13.08 -2.21 -1.49
CA ASP A 120 -14.49 -2.10 -1.87
C ASP A 120 -14.90 -3.29 -2.74
N CYS A 121 -16.10 -3.86 -2.55
CA CYS A 121 -16.63 -4.92 -3.40
C CYS A 121 -17.11 -4.40 -4.77
N GLY A 122 -17.34 -3.10 -4.91
CA GLY A 122 -17.83 -2.48 -6.15
C GLY A 122 -16.78 -2.32 -7.25
N THR A 123 -15.54 -2.76 -7.05
CA THR A 123 -14.50 -2.70 -8.10
C THR A 123 -14.78 -3.71 -9.22
N SER A 124 -14.43 -3.31 -10.45
CA SER A 124 -14.52 -4.16 -11.63
C SER A 124 -13.36 -5.15 -11.78
N ASP A 125 -12.28 -4.96 -11.03
CA ASP A 125 -11.13 -5.85 -11.07
C ASP A 125 -11.42 -7.16 -10.33
N PHE A 126 -10.69 -8.22 -10.67
CA PHE A 126 -10.67 -9.44 -9.88
C PHE A 126 -10.40 -9.17 -8.40
N HIS A 127 -11.19 -9.81 -7.55
CA HIS A 127 -11.01 -9.82 -6.11
C HIS A 127 -11.66 -11.06 -5.49
N PHE A 128 -11.46 -11.25 -4.20
CA PHE A 128 -12.15 -12.29 -3.45
C PHE A 128 -13.20 -11.69 -2.54
N SER A 129 -14.30 -12.39 -2.30
CA SER A 129 -15.22 -12.13 -1.20
C SER A 129 -15.12 -13.21 -0.13
N VAL A 130 -15.30 -12.83 1.14
CA VAL A 130 -15.26 -13.76 2.28
C VAL A 130 -16.60 -14.48 2.39
N ALA A 131 -16.65 -15.76 2.04
CA ALA A 131 -17.88 -16.55 2.13
C ALA A 131 -18.13 -17.10 3.53
N SER A 132 -17.07 -17.52 4.23
CA SER A 132 -17.19 -18.02 5.60
C SER A 132 -15.83 -18.02 6.31
N LYS A 133 -15.86 -18.24 7.62
CA LYS A 133 -14.68 -18.53 8.43
C LYS A 133 -14.70 -19.99 8.87
N ALA A 134 -13.53 -20.61 9.00
CA ALA A 134 -13.37 -21.98 9.46
C ALA A 134 -12.15 -22.10 10.39
N ASP A 135 -12.16 -23.09 11.29
CA ASP A 135 -11.03 -23.36 12.20
C ASP A 135 -9.87 -24.11 11.52
N SER A 136 -10.05 -24.52 10.26
CA SER A 136 -9.00 -25.14 9.45
C SER A 136 -9.30 -25.01 7.95
N ARG A 137 -8.27 -25.25 7.13
CA ARG A 137 -8.38 -25.31 5.67
C ARG A 137 -9.42 -26.31 5.19
N ALA A 138 -9.51 -27.46 5.85
CA ALA A 138 -10.48 -28.50 5.50
C ALA A 138 -11.93 -28.02 5.63
N GLY A 139 -12.21 -27.10 6.57
CA GLY A 139 -13.55 -26.52 6.76
C GLY A 139 -14.01 -25.61 5.62
N CYS A 140 -13.11 -25.23 4.70
CA CYS A 140 -13.47 -24.47 3.51
C CYS A 140 -13.98 -25.34 2.36
N GLY A 141 -13.80 -26.67 2.40
CA GLY A 141 -14.28 -27.54 1.33
C GLY A 141 -13.69 -27.14 -0.04
N GLY A 142 -14.55 -26.88 -1.02
CA GLY A 142 -14.16 -26.48 -2.39
C GLY A 142 -13.81 -24.99 -2.57
N TYR A 143 -13.86 -24.19 -1.50
CA TYR A 143 -13.52 -22.77 -1.56
C TYR A 143 -12.01 -22.54 -1.57
N ASP A 144 -11.57 -21.42 -2.15
CA ASP A 144 -10.22 -20.93 -1.88
C ASP A 144 -10.08 -20.63 -0.39
N TYR A 145 -8.86 -20.71 0.14
CA TYR A 145 -8.64 -20.44 1.55
C TYR A 145 -7.41 -19.58 1.80
N LEU A 146 -7.52 -18.72 2.80
CA LEU A 146 -6.42 -17.97 3.36
C LEU A 146 -6.37 -18.23 4.87
N TYR A 147 -5.21 -18.65 5.36
CA TYR A 147 -5.04 -19.01 6.76
C TYR A 147 -4.03 -18.07 7.41
N PHE A 148 -4.29 -17.68 8.65
CA PHE A 148 -3.40 -16.84 9.43
C PHE A 148 -2.64 -17.70 10.45
N HIS A 149 -1.35 -17.44 10.60
CA HIS A 149 -0.53 -18.04 11.66
C HIS A 149 -0.67 -17.19 12.93
N GLY A 150 -1.65 -17.52 13.77
CA GLY A 150 -1.85 -16.85 15.07
C GLY A 150 -1.06 -17.51 16.22
N THR A 151 -0.86 -16.78 17.32
CA THR A 151 -0.25 -17.25 18.59
C THR A 151 -1.29 -17.68 19.65
N GLY A 152 -2.54 -17.93 19.24
CA GLY A 152 -3.69 -18.25 20.11
C GLY A 152 -4.48 -19.51 19.70
N ASP A 153 -5.67 -19.69 20.30
CA ASP A 153 -6.56 -20.86 20.29
C ASP A 153 -7.22 -21.16 18.93
N GLY A 154 -6.39 -21.55 17.97
CA GLY A 154 -6.77 -22.17 16.72
C GLY A 154 -6.48 -21.32 15.48
N THR A 155 -6.12 -21.98 14.39
CA THR A 155 -5.94 -21.33 13.09
C THR A 155 -7.27 -20.86 12.54
N LYS A 156 -7.48 -19.55 12.43
CA LYS A 156 -8.65 -19.03 11.74
C LYS A 156 -8.37 -18.90 10.24
N THR A 157 -9.21 -19.54 9.45
CA THR A 157 -9.11 -19.62 7.99
C THR A 157 -10.30 -18.89 7.37
N LEU A 158 -10.03 -18.02 6.39
CA LEU A 158 -11.06 -17.43 5.54
C LEU A 158 -11.30 -18.37 4.36
N CYS A 159 -12.57 -18.65 4.08
CA CYS A 159 -12.99 -19.34 2.87
C CYS A 159 -13.48 -18.28 1.88
N LEU A 160 -12.87 -18.26 0.70
CA LEU A 160 -12.94 -17.17 -0.25
C LEU A 160 -13.66 -17.61 -1.54
N VAL A 161 -14.43 -16.69 -2.09
CA VAL A 161 -15.07 -16.79 -3.40
C VAL A 161 -14.32 -15.89 -4.37
N ARG A 162 -14.04 -16.40 -5.57
CA ARG A 162 -13.50 -15.61 -6.67
C ARG A 162 -14.60 -14.75 -7.28
N GLU A 163 -14.51 -13.44 -7.12
CA GLU A 163 -15.42 -12.50 -7.80
C GLU A 163 -14.88 -12.26 -9.22
N MET A 164 -15.46 -13.01 -10.15
CA MET A 164 -15.15 -12.95 -11.58
C MET A 164 -16.34 -12.39 -12.38
N ALA A 165 -16.05 -11.78 -13.52
CA ALA A 165 -17.04 -11.21 -14.43
C ALA A 165 -17.24 -12.09 -15.67
N ALA A 166 -18.49 -12.23 -16.11
CA ALA A 166 -18.82 -12.92 -17.36
C ALA A 166 -18.15 -12.23 -18.56
N GLY A 167 -17.67 -13.04 -19.51
CA GLY A 167 -16.94 -12.59 -20.69
C GLY A 167 -15.47 -12.24 -20.45
N LYS A 168 -15.00 -12.22 -19.19
CA LYS A 168 -13.59 -12.02 -18.85
C LYS A 168 -12.85 -13.35 -18.73
N CYS A 169 -11.53 -13.26 -18.77
CA CYS A 169 -10.65 -14.41 -18.69
C CYS A 169 -9.67 -14.28 -17.54
N TYR A 170 -9.39 -15.41 -16.90
CA TYR A 170 -8.60 -15.46 -15.68
C TYR A 170 -7.61 -16.61 -15.76
N GLU A 171 -6.47 -16.45 -15.09
CA GLU A 171 -5.58 -17.56 -14.83
C GLU A 171 -5.42 -17.79 -13.34
N TRP A 172 -5.14 -19.04 -12.97
CA TRP A 172 -4.81 -19.43 -11.60
C TRP A 172 -3.96 -20.70 -11.58
N PRO A 173 -3.19 -20.92 -10.49
CA PRO A 173 -2.43 -22.14 -10.34
C PRO A 173 -3.36 -23.35 -10.15
N LEU A 174 -3.00 -24.48 -10.74
CA LEU A 174 -3.75 -25.74 -10.62
C LEU A 174 -3.74 -26.31 -9.20
N SER A 175 -2.78 -25.89 -8.37
CA SER A 175 -2.67 -26.30 -6.97
C SER A 175 -1.97 -25.24 -6.12
N SER A 176 -2.18 -25.30 -4.80
CA SER A 176 -1.42 -24.47 -3.85
C SER A 176 0.06 -24.86 -3.74
N ALA A 177 0.49 -25.97 -4.37
CA ALA A 177 1.91 -26.36 -4.44
C ALA A 177 2.64 -25.64 -5.59
N THR A 178 1.91 -25.19 -6.60
CA THR A 178 2.46 -24.58 -7.82
C THR A 178 2.22 -23.08 -7.93
N GLY A 179 1.43 -22.51 -7.03
CA GLY A 179 1.21 -21.07 -6.92
C GLY A 179 0.42 -20.70 -5.68
N SER A 180 0.05 -19.44 -5.59
CA SER A 180 -0.67 -18.82 -4.49
C SER A 180 -1.93 -18.09 -4.97
N LEU A 181 -2.80 -17.71 -4.05
CA LEU A 181 -3.97 -16.87 -4.33
C LEU A 181 -3.59 -15.53 -4.99
N ALA A 182 -2.41 -15.00 -4.68
CA ALA A 182 -1.89 -13.78 -5.30
C ALA A 182 -1.52 -13.93 -6.79
N ASP A 183 -1.46 -15.16 -7.31
CA ASP A 183 -1.22 -15.42 -8.73
C ASP A 183 -2.52 -15.46 -9.55
N ILE A 184 -3.68 -15.45 -8.88
CA ILE A 184 -4.97 -15.44 -9.56
C ILE A 184 -5.25 -14.02 -10.06
N LYS A 185 -5.48 -13.88 -11.36
CA LYS A 185 -5.64 -12.57 -11.99
C LYS A 185 -6.41 -12.66 -13.30
N GLU A 186 -6.96 -11.52 -13.72
CA GLU A 186 -7.49 -11.35 -15.08
C GLU A 186 -6.35 -11.37 -16.11
N ILE A 187 -6.59 -12.04 -17.24
CA ILE A 187 -5.70 -12.10 -18.39
C ILE A 187 -6.47 -11.80 -19.69
N PRO A 188 -5.79 -11.41 -20.77
CA PRO A 188 -6.43 -11.33 -22.08
C PRO A 188 -6.99 -12.70 -22.50
N CYS A 189 -8.21 -12.73 -23.06
CA CYS A 189 -8.85 -13.99 -23.47
C CYS A 189 -8.16 -14.75 -24.61
N GLY A 190 -7.21 -14.13 -25.31
CA GLY A 190 -6.34 -14.80 -26.28
C GLY A 190 -4.93 -15.07 -25.74
N GLY A 191 -4.73 -14.91 -24.43
CA GLY A 191 -3.45 -15.15 -23.76
C GLY A 191 -3.33 -16.60 -23.29
N SER A 192 -2.11 -17.13 -23.35
CA SER A 192 -1.79 -18.42 -22.76
C SER A 192 -1.45 -18.26 -21.27
N PRO A 193 -1.68 -19.30 -20.44
CA PRO A 193 -1.34 -19.28 -19.03
C PRO A 193 0.17 -19.12 -18.83
N THR A 194 0.57 -18.61 -17.66
CA THR A 194 1.97 -18.34 -17.28
C THR A 194 2.87 -19.59 -17.30
N GLY A 195 2.28 -20.79 -17.34
CA GLY A 195 2.98 -22.05 -17.56
C GLY A 195 2.05 -23.26 -17.44
N SER A 196 2.60 -24.46 -17.57
CA SER A 196 1.82 -25.72 -17.52
C SER A 196 1.19 -26.02 -16.15
N SER A 197 1.60 -25.31 -15.09
CA SER A 197 1.02 -25.43 -13.74
C SER A 197 -0.13 -24.46 -13.49
N TYR A 198 -0.56 -23.73 -14.52
CA TYR A 198 -1.64 -22.76 -14.49
C TYR A 198 -2.70 -23.16 -15.51
N VAL A 199 -3.95 -22.85 -15.20
CA VAL A 199 -5.04 -22.91 -16.17
C VAL A 199 -5.48 -21.50 -16.50
N ALA A 200 -5.79 -21.27 -17.77
CA ALA A 200 -6.48 -20.08 -18.23
C ALA A 200 -7.92 -20.47 -18.58
N VAL A 201 -8.88 -19.69 -18.12
CA VAL A 201 -10.30 -19.91 -18.42
C VAL A 201 -10.98 -18.64 -18.88
N ARG A 202 -12.04 -18.79 -19.66
CA ARG A 202 -13.05 -17.75 -19.92
C ARG A 202 -14.28 -18.03 -19.07
N VAL A 203 -14.81 -16.99 -18.43
CA VAL A 203 -16.12 -17.05 -17.76
C VAL A 203 -17.20 -16.86 -18.81
N GLU A 204 -17.98 -17.89 -19.04
CA GLU A 204 -19.11 -17.87 -19.98
C GLU A 204 -20.32 -17.19 -19.35
N SER A 205 -20.64 -17.56 -18.10
CA SER A 205 -21.69 -16.92 -17.32
C SER A 205 -21.41 -16.97 -15.83
N ARG A 206 -22.10 -16.07 -15.10
CA ARG A 206 -22.16 -16.02 -13.63
C ARG A 206 -23.63 -16.11 -13.24
N GLU A 207 -24.03 -17.25 -12.73
CA GLU A 207 -25.41 -17.52 -12.35
C GLU A 207 -25.60 -17.32 -10.85
N SER A 208 -26.71 -16.70 -10.46
CA SER A 208 -27.16 -16.74 -9.08
C SER A 208 -27.79 -18.11 -8.77
N GLY A 209 -27.40 -18.72 -7.65
CA GLY A 209 -27.79 -20.06 -7.24
C GLY A 209 -26.90 -21.16 -7.79
N LEU A 210 -27.23 -22.40 -7.41
CA LEU A 210 -26.67 -23.61 -8.00
C LEU A 210 -27.33 -23.87 -9.36
N ARG A 211 -26.52 -23.99 -10.42
CA ARG A 211 -26.97 -24.21 -11.81
C ARG A 211 -26.05 -25.16 -12.55
N ASP A 212 -26.59 -25.88 -13.51
CA ASP A 212 -25.79 -26.70 -14.43
C ASP A 212 -25.24 -25.83 -15.55
N CYS A 213 -23.97 -26.06 -15.90
CA CYS A 213 -23.34 -25.42 -17.05
C CYS A 213 -23.64 -26.18 -18.35
N ALA A 214 -23.46 -25.50 -19.48
CA ALA A 214 -23.68 -26.12 -20.79
C ALA A 214 -22.69 -27.27 -21.03
N VAL A 215 -23.04 -28.20 -21.92
CA VAL A 215 -22.18 -29.34 -22.27
C VAL A 215 -20.81 -28.86 -22.74
N GLY A 216 -19.75 -29.38 -22.11
CA GLY A 216 -18.36 -29.02 -22.41
C GLY A 216 -17.81 -27.86 -21.56
N GLN A 217 -18.64 -27.19 -20.77
CA GLN A 217 -18.20 -26.22 -19.76
C GLN A 217 -17.89 -26.91 -18.43
N GLN A 218 -17.00 -26.30 -17.66
CA GLN A 218 -16.72 -26.66 -16.27
C GLN A 218 -17.46 -25.72 -15.33
N ASP A 219 -18.03 -26.25 -14.25
CA ASP A 219 -18.64 -25.43 -13.21
C ASP A 219 -17.63 -25.11 -12.10
N LEU A 220 -17.67 -23.87 -11.62
CA LEU A 220 -17.07 -23.48 -10.35
C LEU A 220 -18.19 -22.94 -9.46
N THR A 221 -18.55 -23.75 -8.48
CA THR A 221 -19.77 -23.58 -7.70
C THR A 221 -19.45 -23.22 -6.25
N TYR A 222 -20.13 -22.20 -5.74
CA TYR A 222 -20.06 -21.78 -4.34
C TYR A 222 -21.46 -21.98 -3.72
N ASP A 223 -21.56 -22.90 -2.77
CA ASP A 223 -22.82 -23.43 -2.22
C ASP A 223 -23.33 -22.70 -0.95
N LYS A 224 -22.51 -21.84 -0.36
CA LYS A 224 -22.87 -20.93 0.73
C LYS A 224 -23.51 -19.64 0.20
N PRO A 225 -24.50 -19.06 0.91
CA PRO A 225 -25.16 -17.83 0.48
C PRO A 225 -24.23 -16.60 0.35
N PRO A 226 -24.39 -15.77 -0.70
CA PRO A 226 -25.23 -16.02 -1.87
C PRO A 226 -24.61 -17.14 -2.72
N GLN A 227 -25.42 -18.15 -3.04
CA GLN A 227 -24.98 -19.24 -3.90
C GLN A 227 -24.70 -18.68 -5.30
N ILE A 228 -23.58 -19.07 -5.89
CA ILE A 228 -23.15 -18.62 -7.22
C ILE A 228 -22.57 -19.81 -7.97
N THR A 229 -22.88 -19.91 -9.25
CA THR A 229 -22.21 -20.84 -10.16
C THR A 229 -21.56 -20.07 -11.31
N TYR A 230 -20.27 -20.31 -11.52
CA TYR A 230 -19.54 -19.83 -12.68
C TYR A 230 -19.43 -20.95 -13.71
N CYS A 231 -19.85 -20.67 -14.94
CA CYS A 231 -19.64 -21.58 -16.05
C CYS A 231 -18.41 -21.16 -16.84
N LEU A 232 -17.46 -22.07 -16.99
CA LEU A 232 -16.11 -21.80 -17.45
C LEU A 232 -15.74 -22.63 -18.67
N THR A 233 -15.01 -22.04 -19.60
CA THR A 233 -14.35 -22.75 -20.70
C THR A 233 -12.84 -22.61 -20.53
N VAL A 234 -12.08 -23.71 -20.63
CA VAL A 234 -10.62 -23.64 -20.65
C VAL A 234 -10.15 -23.01 -21.95
N ILE A 235 -9.22 -22.06 -21.86
CA ILE A 235 -8.59 -21.41 -23.00
C ILE A 235 -7.08 -21.76 -23.01
N SER A 236 -6.50 -21.82 -24.20
CA SER A 236 -5.13 -22.28 -24.46
C SER A 236 -4.35 -21.26 -25.28
#